data_AF-A0A2J4YYP7-F1
#
_entry.id   AF-A0A2J4YYP7-F1
#
_cell.length_a   1.000
_cell.length_b   1.000
_cell.length_c   1.000
_cell.angle_alpha   90.00
_cell.angle_beta   90.00
_cell.angle_gamma   90.00
#
_symmetry.space_group_name_H-M   'P 1'
#
loop_
_entity.id
_entity.type
_entity.pdbx_description
1 polymer ?
#
loop_
_entity_poly.entity_id
_entity_poly.type
_entity_poly.pdbx_seq_one_letter_code
_entity_poly.pdbx_strand_id
1 'polypeptide(L)'
;VEEGGLEPPLSQAVWAGYRRPRGNLVAQSLAAHGGSPLAATLAGLRISRIAVHPARQREGLGQRLVARAASQAADRDYLSVSFGYTPELWRFWQRCGFTLVRLGTHREASSGCYTAMALYPLSEAGHRLASEEAQRLQRDEFWLREWRDEPVPLTALKATILTEEDWLEVAGFAFAHRPLLTSAGSLNRLLILVELPLPALRARLQQQDEAALCRTLGLSGRKALLARLREEAAQALLSLDENRANDLRRQVKMLQFF
;
A
#
# COMPACT_ATOMS: atom_id res chain seq x y z
N VAL A 1 -17.23 11.57 -4.38
CA VAL A 1 -17.68 10.82 -3.19
C VAL A 1 -16.76 11.23 -2.06
N GLU A 2 -17.30 11.74 -0.97
CA GLU A 2 -16.49 12.12 0.20
C GLU A 2 -15.88 10.87 0.84
N GLU A 3 -14.58 10.93 1.13
CA GLU A 3 -13.83 9.91 1.84
C GLU A 3 -12.81 10.56 2.79
N GLY A 4 -12.34 9.81 3.78
CA GLY A 4 -11.36 10.28 4.75
C GLY A 4 -12.00 10.96 5.96
N GLY A 5 -11.22 11.78 6.67
CA GLY A 5 -11.69 12.41 7.92
C GLY A 5 -11.91 11.41 9.05
N LEU A 6 -11.21 10.27 9.05
CA LEU A 6 -11.31 9.30 10.14
C LEU A 6 -10.59 9.84 11.37
N GLU A 7 -11.09 9.50 12.56
CA GLU A 7 -10.38 9.74 13.81
C GLU A 7 -8.99 9.10 13.77
N PRO A 8 -7.93 9.77 14.27
CA PRO A 8 -6.56 9.25 14.22
C PRO A 8 -6.42 7.82 14.76
N PRO A 9 -7.03 7.45 15.91
CA PRO A 9 -6.97 6.08 16.40
C PRO A 9 -7.61 5.04 15.46
N LEU A 10 -8.70 5.40 14.75
CA LEU A 10 -9.31 4.51 13.75
C LEU A 10 -8.39 4.34 12.53
N SER A 11 -7.80 5.44 12.04
CA SER A 11 -6.84 5.38 10.93
C SER A 11 -5.67 4.45 11.24
N GLN A 12 -5.11 4.57 12.46
CA GLN A 12 -4.02 3.71 12.92
C GLN A 12 -4.45 2.24 13.05
N ALA A 13 -5.66 1.98 13.55
CA ALA A 13 -6.20 0.62 13.64
C ALA A 13 -6.46 -0.01 12.25
N VAL A 14 -6.87 0.79 11.26
CA VAL A 14 -6.98 0.37 9.86
C VAL A 14 -5.60 0.08 9.27
N TRP A 15 -4.62 0.96 9.50
CA TRP A 15 -3.22 0.75 9.07
C TRP A 15 -2.62 -0.53 9.66
N ALA A 16 -2.89 -0.84 10.93
CA ALA A 16 -2.42 -2.07 11.58
C ALA A 16 -3.18 -3.34 11.14
N GLY A 17 -4.30 -3.19 10.43
CA GLY A 17 -5.16 -4.29 9.99
C GLY A 17 -6.14 -4.81 11.05
N TYR A 18 -6.34 -4.10 12.17
CA TYR A 18 -7.29 -4.47 13.23
C TYR A 18 -8.74 -4.07 12.94
N ARG A 19 -8.94 -3.09 12.06
CA ARG A 19 -10.27 -2.57 11.69
C ARG A 19 -10.39 -2.44 10.18
N ARG A 20 -11.61 -2.60 9.67
CA ARG A 20 -11.99 -2.38 8.27
C ARG A 20 -13.42 -1.83 8.19
N PRO A 21 -13.63 -0.55 8.52
CA PRO A 21 -14.97 0.05 8.49
C PRO A 21 -15.56 0.07 7.08
N ARG A 22 -16.88 0.26 6.97
CA ARG A 22 -17.55 0.40 5.66
C ARG A 22 -17.30 1.79 5.06
N GLY A 23 -17.32 1.90 3.73
CA GLY A 23 -17.07 3.16 3.01
C GLY A 23 -15.58 3.49 2.87
N ASN A 24 -15.24 4.74 2.50
CA ASN A 24 -13.87 5.25 2.50
C ASN A 24 -12.86 4.37 1.73
N LEU A 25 -13.19 3.97 0.50
CA LEU A 25 -12.44 2.97 -0.25
C LEU A 25 -10.95 3.33 -0.39
N VAL A 26 -10.66 4.53 -0.92
CA VAL A 26 -9.28 4.95 -1.14
C VAL A 26 -8.65 5.42 0.16
N ALA A 27 -9.35 6.21 0.97
CA ALA A 27 -8.82 6.69 2.26
C ALA A 27 -8.38 5.53 3.18
N GLN A 28 -9.21 4.49 3.35
CA GLN A 28 -8.81 3.31 4.10
C GLN A 28 -7.72 2.50 3.41
N SER A 29 -7.73 2.42 2.07
CA SER A 29 -6.68 1.71 1.34
C SER A 29 -5.32 2.41 1.49
N LEU A 30 -5.28 3.74 1.60
CA LEU A 30 -4.06 4.49 1.85
C LEU A 30 -3.48 4.14 3.23
N ALA A 31 -4.31 3.98 4.26
CA ALA A 31 -3.84 3.51 5.56
C ALA A 31 -3.46 2.01 5.55
N ALA A 32 -4.33 1.14 5.03
CA ALA A 32 -4.15 -0.31 5.09
C ALA A 32 -3.04 -0.85 4.17
N HIS A 33 -2.73 -0.14 3.08
CA HIS A 33 -1.74 -0.55 2.09
C HIS A 33 -0.59 0.46 1.85
N GLY A 34 -0.71 1.68 2.34
CA GLY A 34 0.34 2.69 2.28
C GLY A 34 1.23 2.68 3.52
N GLY A 35 2.18 3.62 3.56
CA GLY A 35 3.15 3.77 4.64
C GLY A 35 2.58 4.51 5.85
N SER A 36 1.75 5.54 5.65
CA SER A 36 1.31 6.44 6.72
C SER A 36 0.13 5.89 7.56
N PRO A 37 0.29 5.71 8.89
CA PRO A 37 -0.82 5.32 9.77
C PRO A 37 -1.95 6.34 9.89
N LEU A 38 -1.69 7.59 9.51
CA LEU A 38 -2.65 8.69 9.57
C LEU A 38 -3.23 9.05 8.20
N ALA A 39 -2.93 8.29 7.14
CA ALA A 39 -3.37 8.63 5.80
C ALA A 39 -4.90 8.77 5.67
N ALA A 40 -5.68 8.02 6.46
CA ALA A 40 -7.14 8.06 6.40
C ALA A 40 -7.77 9.22 7.20
N THR A 41 -6.97 9.99 7.94
CA THR A 41 -7.45 11.21 8.61
C THR A 41 -7.64 12.36 7.62
N LEU A 42 -6.86 12.36 6.53
CA LEU A 42 -6.98 13.37 5.47
C LEU A 42 -8.31 13.24 4.73
N ALA A 43 -8.95 14.37 4.45
CA ALA A 43 -10.25 14.44 3.80
C ALA A 43 -10.09 14.56 2.28
N GLY A 44 -10.77 13.72 1.52
CA GLY A 44 -10.67 13.71 0.07
C GLY A 44 -11.99 13.48 -0.66
N LEU A 45 -11.96 13.75 -1.96
CA LEU A 45 -13.05 13.40 -2.87
C LEU A 45 -12.60 12.35 -3.87
N ARG A 46 -13.18 11.15 -3.78
CA ARG A 46 -12.97 10.13 -4.78
C ARG A 46 -13.84 10.39 -6.01
N ILE A 47 -13.19 10.41 -7.17
CA ILE A 47 -13.86 10.34 -8.47
C ILE A 47 -14.35 8.90 -8.66
N SER A 48 -15.66 8.70 -8.52
CA SER A 48 -16.28 7.37 -8.62
C SER A 48 -16.45 6.94 -10.08
N ARG A 49 -16.82 7.89 -10.95
CA ARG A 49 -16.97 7.68 -12.39
C ARG A 49 -16.62 8.97 -13.13
N ILE A 50 -16.05 8.81 -14.32
CA ILE A 50 -15.86 9.87 -15.30
C ILE A 50 -16.17 9.28 -16.67
N ALA A 51 -16.87 10.03 -17.52
CA ALA A 51 -17.21 9.61 -18.86
C ALA A 51 -17.20 10.81 -19.80
N VAL A 52 -16.72 10.58 -21.02
CA VAL A 52 -16.81 11.52 -22.14
C VAL A 52 -17.44 10.76 -23.30
N HIS A 53 -18.42 11.37 -23.96
CA HIS A 53 -19.09 10.76 -25.11
C HIS A 53 -18.06 10.29 -26.16
N PRO A 54 -18.16 9.06 -26.72
CA PRO A 54 -17.14 8.50 -27.61
C PRO A 54 -16.74 9.42 -28.77
N ALA A 55 -17.72 10.06 -29.41
CA ALA A 55 -17.49 10.98 -30.52
C ALA A 55 -16.76 12.29 -30.15
N ARG A 56 -16.56 12.57 -28.85
CA ARG A 56 -15.90 13.79 -28.34
C ARG A 56 -14.68 13.49 -27.47
N GLN A 57 -14.18 12.25 -27.50
CA GLN A 57 -12.97 11.87 -26.77
C GLN A 57 -11.75 12.59 -27.36
N ARG A 58 -10.69 12.72 -26.55
CA ARG A 58 -9.41 13.37 -26.92
C ARG A 58 -9.49 14.86 -27.24
N GLU A 59 -10.64 15.50 -27.06
CA GLU A 59 -10.81 16.98 -27.13
C GLU A 59 -10.53 17.70 -25.80
N GLY A 60 -9.89 17.04 -24.83
CA GLY A 60 -9.58 17.62 -23.52
C GLY A 60 -10.77 17.73 -22.55
N LEU A 61 -11.97 17.29 -22.94
CA LEU A 61 -13.18 17.37 -22.09
C LEU A 61 -13.02 16.65 -20.74
N GLY A 62 -12.39 15.47 -20.73
CA GLY A 62 -12.13 14.73 -19.49
C GLY A 62 -11.22 15.48 -18.53
N GLN A 63 -10.17 16.13 -19.05
CA GLN A 63 -9.27 16.96 -18.24
C GLN A 63 -10.00 18.20 -17.68
N ARG A 64 -10.87 18.83 -18.48
CA ARG A 64 -11.70 19.96 -18.03
C ARG A 64 -12.66 19.55 -16.91
N LEU A 65 -13.25 18.36 -16.97
CA LEU A 65 -14.09 17.83 -15.89
C LEU A 65 -13.30 17.65 -14.60
N VAL A 66 -12.09 17.10 -14.69
CA VAL A 66 -11.21 16.93 -13.52
C VAL A 66 -10.77 18.27 -12.95
N ALA A 67 -10.32 19.21 -13.79
CA ALA A 67 -9.93 20.55 -13.36
C ALA A 67 -11.09 21.28 -12.67
N ARG A 68 -12.32 21.12 -13.18
CA ARG A 68 -13.51 21.67 -12.52
C ARG A 68 -13.75 21.02 -11.16
N ALA A 69 -13.63 19.70 -11.05
CA ALA A 69 -13.76 18.99 -9.78
C ALA A 69 -12.70 19.45 -8.77
N ALA A 70 -11.45 19.63 -9.19
CA ALA A 70 -10.36 20.14 -8.34
C ALA A 70 -10.66 21.56 -7.83
N SER A 71 -11.14 22.45 -8.71
CA SER A 71 -11.53 23.82 -8.32
C SER A 71 -12.68 23.88 -7.31
N GLN A 72 -13.52 22.84 -7.27
CA GLN A 72 -14.66 22.75 -6.34
C GLN A 72 -14.30 22.05 -5.02
N ALA A 73 -13.09 21.52 -4.90
CA ALA A 73 -12.62 20.73 -3.77
C ALA A 73 -11.62 21.50 -2.89
N ALA A 74 -11.71 22.83 -2.86
CA ALA A 74 -10.71 23.70 -2.23
C ALA A 74 -10.54 23.49 -0.72
N ASP A 75 -11.54 22.90 -0.05
CA ASP A 75 -11.55 22.54 1.37
C ASP A 75 -11.04 21.12 1.66
N ARG A 76 -10.52 20.42 0.65
CA ARG A 76 -10.11 19.00 0.75
C ARG A 76 -8.60 18.87 0.59
N ASP A 77 -8.06 17.77 1.10
CA ASP A 77 -6.63 17.47 1.01
C ASP A 77 -6.25 16.92 -0.37
N TYR A 78 -7.14 16.15 -1.00
CA TYR A 78 -6.89 15.55 -2.31
C TYR A 78 -8.17 15.15 -3.07
N LEU A 79 -8.04 15.00 -4.39
CA LEU A 79 -8.90 14.10 -5.15
C LEU A 79 -8.25 12.73 -5.28
N SER A 80 -9.05 11.68 -5.38
CA SER A 80 -8.52 10.33 -5.58
C SER A 80 -9.26 9.56 -6.66
N VAL A 81 -8.57 8.57 -7.22
CA VAL A 81 -9.13 7.58 -8.14
C VAL A 81 -8.67 6.19 -7.73
N SER A 82 -9.54 5.20 -7.96
CA SER A 82 -9.17 3.79 -7.96
C SER A 82 -9.69 3.18 -9.26
N PHE A 83 -8.81 2.52 -10.01
CA PHE A 83 -9.10 2.07 -11.36
C PHE A 83 -8.33 0.79 -11.70
N GLY A 84 -8.85 -0.01 -12.63
CA GLY A 84 -8.09 -1.09 -13.24
C GLY A 84 -6.96 -0.52 -14.10
N TYR A 85 -5.72 -0.84 -13.76
CA TYR A 85 -4.55 -0.27 -14.41
C TYR A 85 -4.49 -0.68 -15.89
N THR A 86 -4.42 0.33 -16.75
CA THR A 86 -3.99 0.21 -18.15
C THR A 86 -3.06 1.39 -18.46
N PRO A 87 -2.08 1.24 -19.37
CA PRO A 87 -1.20 2.35 -19.75
C PRO A 87 -1.97 3.57 -20.25
N GLU A 88 -3.07 3.38 -20.98
CA GLU A 88 -3.92 4.44 -21.52
C GLU A 88 -4.63 5.21 -20.41
N LEU A 89 -5.26 4.50 -19.47
CA LEU A 89 -6.00 5.12 -18.38
C LEU A 89 -5.05 5.80 -17.39
N TRP A 90 -3.89 5.20 -17.13
CA TRP A 90 -2.86 5.84 -16.31
C TRP A 90 -2.37 7.15 -16.95
N ARG A 91 -2.05 7.15 -18.25
CA ARG A 91 -1.64 8.38 -18.97
C ARG A 91 -2.71 9.47 -18.90
N PHE A 92 -3.99 9.12 -18.93
CA PHE A 92 -5.07 10.09 -18.74
C PHE A 92 -4.98 10.74 -17.36
N TRP A 93 -4.94 9.95 -16.28
CA TRP A 93 -4.87 10.47 -14.91
C TRP A 93 -3.59 11.27 -14.66
N GLN A 94 -2.45 10.78 -15.15
CA GLN A 94 -1.17 11.47 -15.06
C GLN A 94 -1.23 12.85 -15.73
N ARG A 95 -1.79 12.95 -16.93
CA ARG A 95 -1.98 14.24 -17.63
C ARG A 95 -2.97 15.17 -16.93
N CYS A 96 -3.89 14.62 -16.15
CA CYS A 96 -4.78 15.39 -15.28
C CYS A 96 -4.08 15.87 -14.00
N GLY A 97 -2.80 15.54 -13.77
CA GLY A 97 -2.04 15.95 -12.58
C GLY A 97 -2.10 14.96 -11.41
N PHE A 98 -2.58 13.73 -11.63
CA PHE A 98 -2.58 12.71 -10.59
C PHE A 98 -1.21 12.04 -10.45
N THR A 99 -0.83 11.74 -9.20
CA THR A 99 0.34 10.97 -8.81
C THR A 99 -0.09 9.54 -8.47
N LEU A 100 0.54 8.54 -9.09
CA LEU A 100 0.29 7.14 -8.77
C LEU A 100 0.90 6.83 -7.39
N VAL A 101 0.08 6.32 -6.48
CA VAL A 101 0.49 6.04 -5.08
C VAL A 101 0.40 4.57 -4.72
N ARG A 102 -0.34 3.77 -5.50
CA ARG A 102 -0.47 2.34 -5.27
C ARG A 102 -0.75 1.59 -6.55
N LEU A 103 -0.15 0.41 -6.67
CA LEU A 103 -0.47 -0.61 -7.66
C LEU A 103 -0.57 -1.97 -6.97
N GLY A 104 -1.72 -2.63 -7.09
CA GLY A 104 -1.97 -3.93 -6.49
C GLY A 104 -1.15 -5.06 -7.13
N THR A 105 -1.13 -6.20 -6.46
CA THR A 105 -0.48 -7.45 -6.91
C THR A 105 -1.49 -8.53 -7.31
N HIS A 106 -2.80 -8.23 -7.23
CA HIS A 106 -3.87 -9.14 -7.61
C HIS A 106 -4.76 -8.49 -8.66
N ARG A 107 -5.18 -9.28 -9.66
CA ARG A 107 -6.17 -8.86 -10.64
C ARG A 107 -7.56 -8.89 -10.03
N GLU A 108 -8.34 -7.87 -10.33
CA GLU A 108 -9.78 -7.89 -10.03
C GLU A 108 -10.48 -8.89 -10.95
N ALA A 109 -11.34 -9.73 -10.38
CA ALA A 109 -12.04 -10.78 -11.14
C ALA A 109 -12.91 -10.25 -12.29
N SER A 110 -13.44 -9.03 -12.15
CA SER A 110 -14.35 -8.42 -13.14
C SER A 110 -13.62 -7.75 -14.30
N SER A 111 -12.50 -7.07 -14.04
CA SER A 111 -11.77 -6.30 -15.05
C SER A 111 -10.55 -7.04 -15.60
N GLY A 112 -10.09 -8.07 -14.89
CA GLY A 112 -8.81 -8.71 -15.15
C GLY A 112 -7.62 -7.78 -14.93
N CYS A 113 -7.79 -6.55 -14.42
CA CYS A 113 -6.71 -5.58 -14.27
C CYS A 113 -6.21 -5.53 -12.82
N TYR A 114 -4.95 -5.12 -12.61
CA TYR A 114 -4.47 -4.75 -11.28
C TYR A 114 -5.11 -3.45 -10.81
N THR A 115 -5.57 -3.39 -9.56
CA THR A 115 -6.11 -2.14 -9.00
C THR A 115 -4.98 -1.12 -8.81
N ALA A 116 -5.09 0.04 -9.43
CA ALA A 116 -4.25 1.21 -9.21
C ALA A 116 -5.00 2.27 -8.40
N MET A 117 -4.25 3.07 -7.64
CA MET A 117 -4.77 4.27 -6.99
C MET A 117 -3.84 5.45 -7.22
N ALA A 118 -4.43 6.61 -7.49
CA ALA A 118 -3.71 7.83 -7.72
C ALA A 118 -4.38 9.01 -6.99
N LEU A 119 -3.58 10.00 -6.61
CA LEU A 119 -4.01 11.19 -5.88
C LEU A 119 -3.71 12.45 -6.68
N TYR A 120 -4.65 13.38 -6.68
CA TYR A 120 -4.42 14.77 -7.07
C TYR A 120 -4.36 15.59 -5.77
N PRO A 121 -3.18 16.03 -5.33
CA PRO A 121 -3.06 16.75 -4.06
C PRO A 121 -3.61 18.19 -4.17
N LEU A 122 -4.25 18.66 -3.09
CA LEU A 122 -4.91 19.97 -3.01
C LEU A 122 -4.43 20.80 -1.82
N SER A 123 -4.12 20.14 -0.70
CA SER A 123 -3.51 20.77 0.48
C SER A 123 -2.03 20.39 0.62
N GLU A 124 -1.30 21.06 1.52
CA GLU A 124 0.08 20.68 1.86
C GLU A 124 0.17 19.22 2.36
N ALA A 125 -0.79 18.81 3.21
CA ALA A 125 -0.85 17.45 3.72
C ALA A 125 -1.11 16.43 2.59
N GLY A 126 -1.99 16.78 1.63
CA GLY A 126 -2.22 15.96 0.44
C GLY A 126 -0.97 15.83 -0.45
N HIS A 127 -0.22 16.93 -0.64
CA HIS A 127 1.03 16.89 -1.41
C HIS A 127 2.07 15.99 -0.75
N ARG A 128 2.20 16.10 0.59
CA ARG A 128 3.10 15.27 1.37
C ARG A 128 2.75 13.79 1.25
N LEU A 129 1.49 13.44 1.48
CA LEU A 129 1.01 12.06 1.34
C LEU A 129 1.26 11.51 -0.07
N ALA A 130 0.90 12.26 -1.11
CA ALA A 130 1.08 11.82 -2.48
C ALA A 130 2.56 11.59 -2.83
N SER A 131 3.45 12.47 -2.35
CA SER A 131 4.90 12.34 -2.56
C SER A 131 5.47 11.13 -1.81
N GLU A 132 5.15 10.97 -0.53
CA GLU A 132 5.64 9.87 0.30
C GLU A 132 5.20 8.51 -0.24
N GLU A 133 3.93 8.35 -0.59
CA GLU A 133 3.41 7.09 -1.14
C GLU A 133 3.95 6.80 -2.54
N ALA A 134 4.18 7.81 -3.38
CA ALA A 134 4.83 7.63 -4.67
C ALA A 134 6.29 7.19 -4.54
N GLN A 135 7.03 7.77 -3.59
CA GLN A 135 8.40 7.36 -3.28
C GLN A 135 8.44 5.92 -2.74
N ARG A 136 7.50 5.57 -1.85
CA ARG A 136 7.34 4.22 -1.33
C ARG A 136 7.07 3.23 -2.47
N LEU A 137 6.13 3.54 -3.37
CA LEU A 137 5.84 2.72 -4.55
C LEU A 137 7.09 2.46 -5.40
N GLN A 138 7.90 3.49 -5.67
CA GLN A 138 9.14 3.33 -6.45
C GLN A 138 10.19 2.46 -5.74
N ARG A 139 10.30 2.58 -4.41
CA ARG A 139 11.21 1.75 -3.59
C ARG A 139 10.76 0.28 -3.53
N ASP A 140 9.45 0.04 -3.59
CA ASP A 140 8.87 -1.29 -3.47
C ASP A 140 8.71 -2.01 -4.82
N GLU A 141 8.64 -1.26 -5.92
CA GLU A 141 8.42 -1.79 -7.27
C GLU A 141 9.43 -2.86 -7.65
N PHE A 142 10.70 -2.71 -7.27
CA PHE A 142 11.74 -3.71 -7.52
C PHE A 142 11.36 -5.10 -6.98
N TRP A 143 10.71 -5.14 -5.81
CA TRP A 143 10.32 -6.37 -5.13
C TRP A 143 8.93 -6.87 -5.55
N LEU A 144 8.02 -5.94 -5.88
CA LEU A 144 6.62 -6.24 -6.17
C LEU A 144 6.37 -6.59 -7.64
N ARG A 145 7.22 -6.16 -8.58
CA ARG A 145 7.01 -6.40 -10.01
C ARG A 145 6.87 -7.86 -10.38
N GLU A 146 7.64 -8.73 -9.72
CA GLU A 146 7.64 -10.16 -10.00
C GLU A 146 6.33 -10.82 -9.51
N TRP A 147 5.56 -10.16 -8.64
CA TRP A 147 4.26 -10.64 -8.16
C TRP A 147 3.12 -10.30 -9.13
N ARG A 148 3.45 -9.69 -10.26
CA ARG A 148 2.51 -9.38 -11.34
C ARG A 148 2.93 -10.17 -12.57
N ASP A 149 1.94 -10.74 -13.24
CA ASP A 149 2.13 -11.54 -14.44
C ASP A 149 2.42 -10.66 -15.67
N GLU A 150 2.18 -9.34 -15.57
CA GLU A 150 2.46 -8.37 -16.62
C GLU A 150 3.36 -7.25 -16.12
N PRO A 151 4.39 -6.86 -16.89
CA PRO A 151 5.26 -5.76 -16.53
C PRO A 151 4.49 -4.44 -16.62
N VAL A 152 4.60 -3.64 -15.56
CA VAL A 152 4.05 -2.28 -15.52
C VAL A 152 5.22 -1.30 -15.62
N PRO A 153 5.16 -0.26 -16.48
CA PRO A 153 6.28 0.64 -16.71
C PRO A 153 6.45 1.66 -15.57
N LEU A 154 6.73 1.16 -14.37
CA LEU A 154 7.12 1.96 -13.21
C LEU A 154 8.63 1.93 -13.06
N THR A 155 9.21 3.07 -12.69
CA THR A 155 10.61 3.17 -12.35
C THR A 155 10.86 2.38 -11.06
N ALA A 156 11.64 1.30 -11.16
CA ALA A 156 12.04 0.51 -10.01
C ALA A 156 13.38 1.02 -9.48
N LEU A 157 13.43 1.38 -8.21
CA LEU A 157 14.68 1.63 -7.49
C LEU A 157 14.97 0.42 -6.61
N LYS A 158 16.14 -0.21 -6.77
CA LYS A 158 16.61 -1.24 -5.83
C LYS A 158 17.09 -0.57 -4.55
N ALA A 159 16.16 0.01 -3.79
CA ALA A 159 16.43 0.60 -2.49
C ALA A 159 16.77 -0.51 -1.49
N THR A 160 17.95 -0.41 -0.88
CA THR A 160 18.44 -1.38 0.12
C THR A 160 18.47 -0.80 1.54
N ILE A 161 18.39 0.52 1.68
CA ILE A 161 18.40 1.21 2.97
C ILE A 161 17.07 0.97 3.68
N LEU A 162 17.13 0.42 4.90
CA LEU A 162 15.99 0.25 5.80
C LEU A 162 15.70 1.57 6.53
N THR A 163 14.57 2.22 6.23
CA THR A 163 14.19 3.51 6.85
C THR A 163 13.35 3.35 8.11
N GLU A 164 13.08 4.45 8.82
CA GLU A 164 12.18 4.47 9.99
C GLU A 164 10.77 3.95 9.65
N GLU A 165 10.26 4.31 8.47
CA GLU A 165 8.97 3.83 7.97
C GLU A 165 9.00 2.34 7.68
N ASP A 166 10.13 1.81 7.17
CA ASP A 166 10.30 0.38 6.95
C ASP A 166 10.26 -0.40 8.26
N TRP A 167 10.90 0.11 9.32
CA TRP A 167 10.83 -0.49 10.65
C TRP A 167 9.39 -0.56 11.18
N LEU A 168 8.64 0.54 11.07
CA LEU A 168 7.24 0.58 11.49
C LEU A 168 6.37 -0.38 10.66
N GLU A 169 6.59 -0.44 9.35
CA GLU A 169 5.87 -1.34 8.46
C GLU A 169 6.14 -2.82 8.77
N VAL A 170 7.42 -3.20 8.90
CA VAL A 170 7.79 -4.56 9.29
C VAL A 170 7.23 -4.89 10.66
N ALA A 171 7.22 -3.96 11.62
CA ALA A 171 6.60 -4.18 12.92
C ALA A 171 5.08 -4.37 12.80
N GLY A 172 4.40 -3.64 11.92
CA GLY A 172 2.98 -3.83 11.60
C GLY A 172 2.70 -5.22 11.01
N PHE A 173 3.64 -5.78 10.25
CA PHE A 173 3.58 -7.17 9.81
C PHE A 173 3.93 -8.16 10.93
N ALA A 174 5.04 -7.99 11.63
CA ALA A 174 5.49 -8.94 12.64
C ALA A 174 4.53 -9.04 13.85
N PHE A 175 3.94 -7.91 14.28
CA PHE A 175 3.23 -7.80 15.55
C PHE A 175 1.75 -7.43 15.45
N ALA A 176 1.23 -7.15 14.24
CA ALA A 176 -0.19 -6.90 13.99
C ALA A 176 -0.70 -7.71 12.78
N HIS A 177 -1.54 -7.10 11.94
CA HIS A 177 -2.29 -7.77 10.88
C HIS A 177 -2.04 -7.17 9.50
N ARG A 178 -0.94 -6.41 9.31
CA ARG A 178 -0.57 -5.95 7.96
C ARG A 178 -0.37 -7.14 7.02
N PRO A 179 -0.86 -7.09 5.78
CA PRO A 179 -0.66 -8.16 4.80
C PRO A 179 0.79 -8.30 4.36
N LEU A 180 1.22 -9.53 4.02
CA LEU A 180 2.59 -9.80 3.56
C LEU A 180 2.99 -8.94 2.36
N LEU A 181 2.15 -8.89 1.32
CA LEU A 181 2.47 -8.17 0.08
C LEU A 181 2.41 -6.65 0.23
N THR A 182 1.68 -6.14 1.24
CA THR A 182 1.77 -4.72 1.59
C THR A 182 3.18 -4.40 2.10
N SER A 183 3.77 -5.29 2.90
CA SER A 183 5.07 -5.08 3.55
C SER A 183 6.25 -5.73 2.82
N ALA A 184 6.05 -6.29 1.62
CA ALA A 184 7.07 -7.06 0.93
C ALA A 184 8.34 -6.25 0.60
N GLY A 185 8.20 -4.96 0.27
CA GLY A 185 9.34 -4.08 0.05
C GLY A 185 10.21 -3.94 1.30
N SER A 186 9.60 -3.54 2.42
CA SER A 186 10.30 -3.36 3.70
C SER A 186 10.86 -4.67 4.24
N LEU A 187 10.14 -5.79 4.08
CA LEU A 187 10.62 -7.12 4.48
C LEU A 187 11.84 -7.55 3.67
N ASN A 188 11.87 -7.32 2.36
CA ASN A 188 13.06 -7.63 1.56
C ASN A 188 14.25 -6.74 1.95
N ARG A 189 14.02 -5.45 2.23
CA ARG A 189 15.06 -4.53 2.73
C ARG A 189 15.62 -5.00 4.08
N LEU A 190 14.77 -5.44 4.99
CA LEU A 190 15.17 -6.04 6.26
C LEU A 190 16.04 -7.30 6.05
N LEU A 191 15.59 -8.20 5.17
CA LEU A 191 16.27 -9.47 4.90
C LEU A 191 17.64 -9.34 4.23
N ILE A 192 17.97 -8.17 3.67
CA ILE A 192 19.32 -7.84 3.19
C ILE A 192 20.29 -7.64 4.36
N LEU A 193 19.79 -7.13 5.49
CA LEU A 193 20.62 -6.79 6.66
C LEU A 193 20.74 -7.92 7.67
N VAL A 194 19.90 -8.96 7.56
CA VAL A 194 19.81 -10.05 8.53
C VAL A 194 20.41 -11.33 7.98
N GLU A 195 21.31 -11.97 8.73
CA GLU A 195 21.96 -13.23 8.36
C GLU A 195 21.16 -14.47 8.78
N LEU A 196 20.14 -14.31 9.63
CA LEU A 196 19.30 -15.43 10.07
C LEU A 196 18.69 -16.17 8.86
N PRO A 197 18.54 -17.52 8.95
CA PRO A 197 18.03 -18.32 7.83
C PRO A 197 16.63 -17.91 7.38
N LEU A 198 15.70 -17.71 8.32
CA LEU A 198 14.32 -17.26 8.09
C LEU A 198 13.65 -17.98 6.89
N PRO A 199 13.60 -19.32 6.92
CA PRO A 199 13.30 -20.13 5.74
C PRO A 199 11.89 -19.89 5.20
N ALA A 200 10.89 -19.67 6.05
CA ALA A 200 9.53 -19.40 5.56
C ALA A 200 9.46 -18.04 4.87
N LEU A 201 10.01 -17.00 5.49
CA LEU A 201 9.91 -15.61 5.05
C LEU A 201 10.68 -15.38 3.76
N ARG A 202 11.93 -15.86 3.68
CA ARG A 202 12.72 -15.78 2.45
C ARG A 202 12.05 -16.53 1.30
N ALA A 203 11.65 -17.77 1.54
CA ALA A 203 11.07 -18.59 0.48
C ALA A 203 9.72 -18.04 0.00
N ARG A 204 8.89 -17.51 0.91
CA ARG A 204 7.61 -16.89 0.51
C ARG A 204 7.82 -15.60 -0.26
N LEU A 205 8.79 -14.75 0.13
CA LEU A 205 9.11 -13.51 -0.61
C LEU A 205 9.75 -13.78 -1.98
N GLN A 206 10.36 -14.96 -2.15
CA GLN A 206 10.76 -15.54 -3.43
C GLN A 206 9.62 -16.30 -4.15
N GLN A 207 8.36 -16.06 -3.74
CA GLN A 207 7.15 -16.58 -4.38
C GLN A 207 6.99 -18.10 -4.40
N GLN A 208 7.67 -18.83 -3.50
CA GLN A 208 7.40 -20.25 -3.37
C GLN A 208 5.95 -20.50 -2.96
N ASP A 209 5.37 -21.57 -3.51
CA ASP A 209 3.98 -21.95 -3.28
C ASP A 209 3.71 -22.24 -1.80
N GLU A 210 2.58 -21.75 -1.31
CA GLU A 210 2.22 -21.87 0.11
C GLU A 210 1.99 -23.31 0.54
N ALA A 211 1.42 -24.16 -0.33
CA ALA A 211 1.19 -25.56 0.00
C ALA A 211 2.51 -26.34 0.02
N ALA A 212 3.43 -26.05 -0.90
CA ALA A 212 4.79 -26.58 -0.88
C ALA A 212 5.54 -26.17 0.40
N LEU A 213 5.51 -24.89 0.76
CA LEU A 213 6.13 -24.40 1.99
C LEU A 213 5.55 -25.05 3.24
N CYS A 214 4.22 -25.20 3.32
CA CYS A 214 3.59 -25.88 4.45
C CYS A 214 4.08 -27.33 4.58
N ARG A 215 4.23 -28.07 3.45
CA ARG A 215 4.76 -29.43 3.47
C ARG A 215 6.23 -29.47 3.93
N THR A 216 7.08 -28.62 3.35
CA THR A 216 8.51 -28.58 3.65
C THR A 216 8.80 -28.19 5.10
N LEU A 217 7.99 -27.29 5.67
CA LEU A 217 8.17 -26.78 7.03
C LEU A 217 7.30 -27.50 8.09
N GLY A 218 6.54 -28.52 7.70
CA GLY A 218 5.65 -29.26 8.60
C GLY A 218 4.53 -28.41 9.22
N LEU A 219 4.01 -27.42 8.49
CA LEU A 219 2.96 -26.51 8.95
C LEU A 219 1.56 -27.00 8.56
N SER A 220 0.59 -26.81 9.45
CA SER A 220 -0.79 -27.29 9.29
C SER A 220 -1.64 -26.55 8.25
N GLY A 221 -1.06 -25.57 7.56
CA GLY A 221 -1.70 -24.83 6.46
C GLY A 221 -1.40 -23.33 6.47
N ARG A 222 -2.14 -22.57 5.65
CA ARG A 222 -1.89 -21.13 5.40
C ARG A 222 -1.86 -20.27 6.65
N LYS A 223 -2.72 -20.56 7.64
CA LYS A 223 -2.75 -19.80 8.91
C LYS A 223 -1.48 -20.01 9.72
N ALA A 224 -1.00 -21.26 9.81
CA ALA A 224 0.26 -21.58 10.48
C ALA A 224 1.47 -21.02 9.72
N LEU A 225 1.44 -21.04 8.38
CA LEU A 225 2.44 -20.36 7.56
C LEU A 225 2.48 -18.86 7.84
N LEU A 226 1.33 -18.18 7.83
CA LEU A 226 1.30 -16.75 8.14
C LEU A 226 1.83 -16.44 9.55
N ALA A 227 1.52 -17.26 10.55
CA ALA A 227 2.08 -17.12 11.89
C ALA A 227 3.61 -17.26 11.87
N ARG A 228 4.14 -18.31 11.22
CA ARG A 228 5.60 -18.52 11.05
C ARG A 228 6.27 -17.36 10.33
N LEU A 229 5.67 -16.80 9.28
CA LEU A 229 6.20 -15.64 8.55
C LEU A 229 6.32 -14.41 9.47
N ARG A 230 5.30 -14.15 10.30
CA ARG A 230 5.32 -13.03 11.26
C ARG A 230 6.34 -13.27 12.38
N GLU A 231 6.46 -14.50 12.87
CA GLU A 231 7.48 -14.89 13.85
C GLU A 231 8.90 -14.67 13.31
N GLU A 232 9.17 -15.08 12.06
CA GLU A 232 10.47 -14.87 11.42
C GLU A 232 10.76 -13.38 11.17
N ALA A 233 9.76 -12.59 10.79
CA ALA A 233 9.91 -11.14 10.69
C ALA A 233 10.20 -10.49 12.06
N ALA A 234 9.59 -10.98 13.14
CA ALA A 234 9.90 -10.53 14.50
C ALA A 234 11.33 -10.87 14.92
N GLN A 235 11.78 -12.10 14.64
CA GLN A 235 13.17 -12.53 14.89
C GLN A 235 14.17 -11.66 14.14
N ALA A 236 13.88 -11.33 12.88
CA ALA A 236 14.70 -10.44 12.08
C ALA A 236 14.84 -9.04 12.71
N LEU A 237 13.74 -8.43 13.13
CA LEU A 237 13.76 -7.13 13.82
C LEU A 237 14.57 -7.17 15.12
N LEU A 238 14.30 -8.18 15.97
CA LEU A 238 14.99 -8.35 17.26
C LEU A 238 16.50 -8.57 17.08
N SER A 239 16.91 -9.24 15.99
CA SER A 239 18.33 -9.49 15.70
C SER A 239 19.11 -8.23 15.29
N LEU A 240 18.43 -7.21 14.75
CA LEU A 240 19.06 -5.94 14.37
C LEU A 240 19.09 -4.95 15.53
N ASP A 241 17.97 -4.80 16.24
CA ASP A 241 17.84 -3.93 17.40
C ASP A 241 16.68 -4.39 18.29
N GLU A 242 17.02 -5.07 19.38
CA GLU A 242 16.05 -5.63 20.31
C GLU A 242 15.20 -4.56 21.00
N ASN A 243 15.81 -3.46 21.44
CA ASN A 243 15.11 -2.40 22.17
C ASN A 243 14.07 -1.73 21.26
N ARG A 244 14.50 -1.34 20.06
CA ARG A 244 13.64 -0.72 19.06
C ARG A 244 12.51 -1.65 18.63
N ALA A 245 12.81 -2.93 18.38
CA ALA A 245 11.80 -3.92 18.03
C ALA A 245 10.75 -4.09 19.15
N ASN A 246 11.18 -4.07 20.41
CA ASN A 246 10.31 -4.16 21.57
C ASN A 246 9.40 -2.93 21.73
N ASP A 247 9.92 -1.74 21.47
CA ASP A 247 9.14 -0.50 21.48
C ASP A 247 8.07 -0.49 20.40
N LEU A 248 8.45 -0.82 19.16
CA LEU A 248 7.52 -0.93 18.04
C LEU A 248 6.46 -2.01 18.28
N ARG A 249 6.83 -3.15 18.87
CA ARG A 249 5.90 -4.21 19.26
C ARG A 249 4.85 -3.70 20.25
N ARG A 250 5.25 -2.91 21.26
CA ARG A 250 4.32 -2.30 22.22
C ARG A 250 3.41 -1.30 21.51
N GLN A 251 3.99 -0.38 20.74
CA GLN A 251 3.26 0.64 19.99
C GLN A 251 2.20 0.04 19.07
N VAL A 252 2.58 -0.91 18.22
CA VAL A 252 1.69 -1.53 17.22
C VAL A 252 0.58 -2.36 17.88
N LYS A 253 0.87 -3.06 18.98
CA LYS A 253 -0.15 -3.83 19.71
C LYS A 253 -1.20 -2.93 20.38
N MET A 254 -0.83 -1.74 20.83
CA MET A 254 -1.79 -0.80 21.44
C MET A 254 -2.86 -0.33 20.46
N LEU A 255 -2.58 -0.35 19.15
CA LEU A 255 -3.53 0.06 18.10
C LEU A 255 -4.76 -0.85 17.98
N GLN A 256 -4.79 -2.02 18.65
CA GLN A 256 -5.96 -2.90 18.65
C GLN A 256 -7.12 -2.40 19.52
N PHE A 257 -6.82 -1.53 20.50
CA PHE A 257 -7.75 -1.07 21.55
C PHE A 257 -8.55 0.17 21.15
N PHE A 258 -8.82 0.32 19.85
CA PHE A 258 -9.72 1.31 19.28
C PHE A 258 -11.18 0.85 19.28
#